data_AF-A0A4Q7AM04-F1
#
_entry.id   AF-A0A4Q7AM04-F1
#
_cell.length_a   1.000
_cell.length_b   1.000
_cell.length_c   1.000
_cell.angle_alpha   90.00
_cell.angle_beta   90.00
_cell.angle_gamma   90.00
#
_symmetry.space_group_name_H-M   'P 1'
#
loop_
_entity.id
_entity.type
_entity.pdbx_description
1 polymer ?
#
loop_
_entity_poly.entity_id
_entity_poly.type
_entity_poly.pdbx_seq_one_letter_code
_entity_poly.pdbx_strand_id
1 'polypeptide(L)'
;MITNYLKNEPAAHTSATQRMQDIRQRFKNAEHQHEFYIAHAFNTVNFDQSFASFQRLDQLFTAFNKQVGTLDIQHDSEPSQLNSLMLIASHLGQFLAERTATAEQWFSRSEIKKNLPQSAVSLPDSFLYDYSLVLNNKIVFPLLIVHQYFQQADIPLTFSQKIEIEILNQLIAGGEEKNKIAEEMHALQNMYQKNYTLNCGSSFLKLVEISNLDYSLQSLDRLDELMRELRQNYIASAEKFLSEQSNFYFILYLSGYLGRVIAQHAGTSLRWLNPQQVSQMIGSEIAPQLQTCRVAQIHNQVFFTTGHIADFLFSPVIQTSSLQYANKIIQDILKIRTPLYLAHQPENTAYKASVFHDALHQAGFLLGYVFQFIHGVMPRHDPNASMDPTSFPPGNTFIKHMDGPDAGLKQLELNLQDYPYNILAYEMYACLPHLRTDAISLHIRQYGEHAINLHAVVPYFPVFDYRGFQILQPYLSACDSMTEQKMPLILENMQAFFDGINTFEMPLPTERKVWAAHYKPAAHPYPQNFSQN
;
A
#
# COMPACT_ATOMS: atom_id res chain seq x y z
N MET A 1 -32.03 1.73 -40.02
CA MET A 1 -30.70 1.88 -40.63
C MET A 1 -29.88 2.74 -39.70
N ILE A 2 -29.11 2.13 -38.81
CA ILE A 2 -28.28 2.83 -37.83
C ILE A 2 -26.88 2.88 -38.43
N THR A 3 -26.45 4.09 -38.79
CA THR A 3 -25.17 4.34 -39.45
C THR A 3 -24.04 4.16 -38.42
N ASN A 4 -23.13 3.26 -38.75
CA ASN A 4 -22.03 2.81 -37.91
C ASN A 4 -20.90 3.88 -37.93
N TYR A 5 -20.96 4.88 -37.06
CA TYR A 5 -19.96 5.98 -37.06
C TYR A 5 -18.56 5.54 -36.60
N LEU A 6 -18.42 4.41 -35.89
CA LEU A 6 -17.12 3.87 -35.45
C LEU A 6 -16.41 2.97 -36.49
N LYS A 7 -17.07 2.63 -37.60
CA LYS A 7 -16.41 2.02 -38.77
C LYS A 7 -15.92 3.06 -39.80
N ASN A 8 -16.38 4.32 -39.70
CA ASN A 8 -16.22 5.32 -40.77
C ASN A 8 -15.45 6.58 -40.37
N GLU A 9 -14.91 6.70 -39.16
CA GLU A 9 -13.74 7.57 -39.00
C GLU A 9 -12.57 6.91 -39.73
N PRO A 10 -11.84 7.63 -40.59
CA PRO A 10 -10.65 7.07 -41.21
C PRO A 10 -9.72 6.64 -40.08
N ALA A 11 -9.57 5.33 -39.90
CA ALA A 11 -8.73 4.67 -38.91
C ALA A 11 -7.22 4.96 -39.09
N ALA A 12 -6.86 6.03 -39.79
CA ALA A 12 -5.53 6.34 -40.24
C ALA A 12 -4.71 7.20 -39.26
N HIS A 13 -5.30 7.87 -38.25
CA HIS A 13 -4.55 8.86 -37.45
C HIS A 13 -4.78 8.91 -35.92
N THR A 14 -5.71 8.15 -35.33
CA THR A 14 -5.88 8.12 -33.87
C THR A 14 -5.08 6.97 -33.25
N SER A 15 -4.21 7.26 -32.29
CA SER A 15 -3.47 6.23 -31.55
C SER A 15 -4.41 5.31 -30.76
N ALA A 16 -3.96 4.10 -30.45
CA ALA A 16 -4.72 3.19 -29.59
C ALA A 16 -5.01 3.81 -28.21
N THR A 17 -4.07 4.58 -27.66
CA THR A 17 -4.27 5.32 -26.39
C THR A 17 -5.42 6.32 -26.51
N GLN A 18 -5.42 7.14 -27.57
CA GLN A 18 -6.47 8.14 -27.78
C GLN A 18 -7.84 7.46 -27.89
N ARG A 19 -7.93 6.35 -28.64
CA ARG A 19 -9.17 5.60 -28.78
C ARG A 19 -9.70 5.06 -27.44
N MET A 20 -8.82 4.55 -26.58
CA MET A 20 -9.22 4.07 -25.26
C MET A 20 -9.63 5.23 -24.34
N GLN A 21 -9.00 6.39 -24.45
CA GLN A 21 -9.41 7.59 -23.71
C GLN A 21 -10.78 8.11 -24.20
N ASP A 22 -11.00 8.14 -25.51
CA ASP A 22 -12.23 8.62 -26.13
C ASP A 22 -13.45 7.77 -25.77
N ILE A 23 -13.30 6.43 -25.65
CA ILE A 23 -14.42 5.57 -25.25
C ILE A 23 -14.92 5.91 -23.83
N ARG A 24 -14.02 6.31 -22.92
CA ARG A 24 -14.39 6.74 -21.56
C ARG A 24 -15.11 8.09 -21.59
N GLN A 25 -14.64 9.03 -22.41
CA GLN A 25 -15.27 10.34 -22.56
C GLN A 25 -16.66 10.24 -23.21
N ARG A 26 -16.81 9.38 -24.22
CA ARG A 26 -18.11 9.09 -24.84
C ARG A 26 -19.12 8.59 -23.82
N PHE A 27 -18.77 7.61 -22.99
CA PHE A 27 -19.71 7.09 -21.98
C PHE A 27 -20.16 8.15 -20.95
N LYS A 28 -19.28 9.10 -20.60
CA LYS A 28 -19.61 10.22 -19.69
C LYS A 28 -20.63 11.18 -20.30
N ASN A 29 -20.71 11.28 -21.63
CA ASN A 29 -21.73 12.06 -22.30
C ASN A 29 -23.04 11.26 -22.39
N ALA A 30 -24.09 11.76 -21.73
CA ALA A 30 -25.42 11.16 -21.73
C ALA A 30 -25.97 10.88 -23.14
N GLU A 31 -25.64 11.72 -24.12
CA GLU A 31 -26.10 11.57 -25.51
C GLU A 31 -25.54 10.33 -26.19
N HIS A 32 -24.37 9.84 -25.77
CA HIS A 32 -23.70 8.67 -26.35
C HIS A 32 -23.92 7.38 -25.55
N GLN A 33 -24.63 7.41 -24.43
CA GLN A 33 -24.84 6.20 -23.60
C GLN A 33 -25.58 5.08 -24.33
N HIS A 34 -26.41 5.40 -25.32
CA HIS A 34 -27.09 4.43 -26.18
C HIS A 34 -26.11 3.58 -27.04
N GLU A 35 -24.86 4.02 -27.18
CA GLU A 35 -23.80 3.30 -27.90
C GLU A 35 -23.18 2.17 -27.06
N PHE A 36 -23.61 1.97 -25.81
CA PHE A 36 -23.08 0.97 -24.90
C PHE A 36 -24.17 0.00 -24.48
N TYR A 37 -23.88 -1.29 -24.64
CA TYR A 37 -24.73 -2.34 -24.08
C TYR A 37 -24.78 -2.20 -22.55
N ILE A 38 -25.96 -2.43 -21.94
CA ILE A 38 -26.21 -2.33 -20.49
C ILE A 38 -25.76 -0.99 -19.83
N ALA A 39 -25.79 0.13 -20.56
CA ALA A 39 -25.35 1.44 -20.08
C ALA A 39 -25.94 1.87 -18.72
N HIS A 40 -27.22 1.54 -18.46
CA HIS A 40 -27.84 1.84 -17.16
C HIS A 40 -27.15 1.12 -15.99
N ALA A 41 -26.72 -0.14 -16.17
CA ALA A 41 -25.96 -0.86 -15.15
C ALA A 41 -24.55 -0.28 -14.98
N PHE A 42 -23.94 0.23 -16.06
CA PHE A 42 -22.67 0.92 -15.98
C PHE A 42 -22.74 2.24 -15.21
N ASN A 43 -23.86 2.97 -15.26
CA ASN A 43 -24.05 4.14 -14.41
C ASN A 43 -24.04 3.80 -12.91
N THR A 44 -24.47 2.59 -12.51
CA THR A 44 -24.41 2.16 -11.10
C THR A 44 -23.01 1.73 -10.66
N VAL A 45 -22.14 1.37 -11.61
CA VAL A 45 -20.72 1.05 -11.33
C VAL A 45 -19.95 2.29 -10.92
N ASN A 46 -20.32 3.48 -11.40
CA ASN A 46 -19.63 4.75 -11.16
C ASN A 46 -18.10 4.61 -11.38
N PHE A 47 -17.65 4.78 -12.63
CA PHE A 47 -16.24 4.67 -13.04
C PHE A 47 -15.38 5.85 -12.54
N ASP A 48 -15.22 5.95 -11.22
CA ASP A 48 -14.64 7.07 -10.45
C ASP A 48 -13.15 6.89 -10.11
N GLN A 49 -12.44 6.03 -10.86
CA GLN A 49 -11.03 5.62 -10.63
C GLN A 49 -10.73 5.09 -9.22
N SER A 50 -11.75 4.78 -8.42
CA SER A 50 -11.58 4.10 -7.13
C SER A 50 -11.54 2.59 -7.31
N PHE A 51 -10.89 1.87 -6.38
CA PHE A 51 -10.95 0.41 -6.38
C PHE A 51 -12.36 -0.13 -6.10
N ALA A 52 -13.20 0.66 -5.41
CA ALA A 52 -14.60 0.33 -5.19
C ALA A 52 -15.40 0.23 -6.51
N SER A 53 -15.00 0.94 -7.57
CA SER A 53 -15.61 0.75 -8.90
C SER A 53 -15.45 -0.68 -9.42
N PHE A 54 -14.33 -1.36 -9.14
CA PHE A 54 -14.12 -2.75 -9.52
C PHE A 54 -14.91 -3.74 -8.65
N GLN A 55 -15.09 -3.43 -7.37
CA GLN A 55 -16.00 -4.20 -6.51
C GLN A 55 -17.46 -4.09 -6.99
N ARG A 56 -17.87 -2.91 -7.50
CA ARG A 56 -19.17 -2.73 -8.15
C ARG A 56 -19.26 -3.46 -9.49
N LEU A 57 -18.15 -3.59 -10.22
CA LEU A 57 -18.09 -4.47 -11.39
C LEU A 57 -18.24 -5.95 -11.03
N ASP A 58 -17.70 -6.42 -9.90
CA ASP A 58 -17.94 -7.80 -9.43
C ASP A 58 -19.43 -8.07 -9.22
N GLN A 59 -20.14 -7.09 -8.62
CA GLN A 59 -21.59 -7.16 -8.44
C GLN A 59 -22.32 -7.15 -9.78
N LEU A 60 -21.87 -6.33 -10.74
CA LEU A 60 -22.42 -6.28 -12.08
C LEU A 60 -22.25 -7.62 -12.80
N PHE A 61 -21.05 -8.20 -12.81
CA PHE A 61 -20.81 -9.50 -13.46
C PHE A 61 -21.63 -10.62 -12.80
N THR A 62 -21.72 -10.61 -11.47
CA THR A 62 -22.56 -11.57 -10.73
C THR A 62 -24.04 -11.43 -11.11
N ALA A 63 -24.55 -10.19 -11.20
CA ALA A 63 -25.93 -9.94 -11.60
C ALA A 63 -26.18 -10.30 -13.06
N PHE A 64 -25.25 -9.95 -13.95
CA PHE A 64 -25.30 -10.25 -15.37
C PHE A 64 -25.37 -11.75 -15.63
N ASN A 65 -24.48 -12.53 -15.03
CA ASN A 65 -24.44 -13.98 -15.19
C ASN A 65 -25.72 -14.65 -14.67
N LYS A 66 -26.35 -14.09 -13.62
CA LYS A 66 -27.63 -14.58 -13.08
C LYS A 66 -28.84 -14.24 -13.94
N GLN A 67 -28.87 -13.06 -14.55
CA GLN A 67 -30.07 -12.53 -15.21
C GLN A 67 -30.05 -12.70 -16.74
N VAL A 68 -28.87 -12.64 -17.34
CA VAL A 68 -28.67 -12.66 -18.80
C VAL A 68 -27.99 -13.96 -19.23
N GLY A 69 -27.05 -14.47 -18.43
CA GLY A 69 -26.24 -15.62 -18.76
C GLY A 69 -24.86 -15.20 -19.27
N THR A 70 -24.42 -15.74 -20.40
CA THR A 70 -23.10 -15.46 -20.96
C THR A 70 -23.16 -14.47 -22.12
N LEU A 71 -22.10 -13.68 -22.30
CA LEU A 71 -21.94 -12.81 -23.46
C LEU A 71 -20.67 -13.20 -24.22
N ASP A 72 -20.83 -13.93 -25.33
CA ASP A 72 -19.73 -14.30 -26.21
C ASP A 72 -19.40 -13.18 -27.19
N ILE A 73 -18.48 -12.30 -26.79
CA ILE A 73 -18.05 -11.18 -27.64
C ILE A 73 -17.01 -11.66 -28.67
N GLN A 74 -17.43 -11.80 -29.92
CA GLN A 74 -16.61 -12.02 -31.11
C GLN A 74 -16.31 -10.71 -31.86
N HIS A 75 -15.38 -10.71 -32.82
CA HIS A 75 -14.95 -9.50 -33.53
C HIS A 75 -16.05 -8.84 -34.38
N ASP A 76 -17.07 -9.60 -34.76
CA ASP A 76 -18.25 -9.18 -35.53
C ASP A 76 -19.50 -8.91 -34.66
N SER A 77 -19.35 -8.92 -33.33
CA SER A 77 -20.43 -8.62 -32.38
C SER A 77 -21.02 -7.22 -32.60
N GLU A 78 -22.19 -6.98 -32.00
CA GLU A 78 -22.81 -5.66 -32.07
C GLU A 78 -21.86 -4.56 -31.54
N PRO A 79 -21.78 -3.40 -32.22
CA PRO A 79 -20.89 -2.32 -31.80
C PRO A 79 -21.09 -1.90 -30.34
N SER A 80 -22.32 -1.98 -29.84
CA SER A 80 -22.66 -1.65 -28.46
C SER A 80 -22.01 -2.58 -27.43
N GLN A 81 -21.86 -3.86 -27.75
CA GLN A 81 -21.20 -4.85 -26.90
C GLN A 81 -19.67 -4.67 -26.93
N LEU A 82 -19.11 -4.39 -28.11
CA LEU A 82 -17.68 -4.08 -28.25
C LEU A 82 -17.31 -2.82 -27.47
N ASN A 83 -18.13 -1.77 -27.56
CA ASN A 83 -17.95 -0.52 -26.82
C ASN A 83 -18.03 -0.74 -25.31
N SER A 84 -18.95 -1.57 -24.82
CA SER A 84 -19.06 -1.93 -23.40
C SER A 84 -17.83 -2.66 -22.88
N LEU A 85 -17.30 -3.62 -23.66
CA LEU A 85 -16.06 -4.30 -23.32
C LEU A 85 -14.87 -3.33 -23.29
N MET A 86 -14.77 -2.47 -24.31
CA MET A 86 -13.75 -1.43 -24.39
C MET A 86 -13.84 -0.44 -23.24
N LEU A 87 -15.02 -0.04 -22.79
CA LEU A 87 -15.19 0.88 -21.66
C LEU A 87 -14.58 0.33 -20.37
N ILE A 88 -14.92 -0.91 -20.01
CA ILE A 88 -14.39 -1.54 -18.78
C ILE A 88 -12.88 -1.79 -18.93
N ALA A 89 -12.44 -2.28 -20.09
CA ALA A 89 -11.02 -2.52 -20.37
C ALA A 89 -10.20 -1.21 -20.31
N SER A 90 -10.77 -0.14 -20.84
CA SER A 90 -10.21 1.20 -20.82
C SER A 90 -10.13 1.77 -19.41
N HIS A 91 -11.18 1.61 -18.62
CA HIS A 91 -11.19 1.98 -17.20
C HIS A 91 -10.13 1.21 -16.40
N LEU A 92 -10.02 -0.11 -16.63
CA LEU A 92 -8.98 -0.95 -16.05
C LEU A 92 -7.58 -0.45 -16.42
N GLY A 93 -7.33 -0.14 -17.70
CA GLY A 93 -6.00 0.28 -18.13
C GLY A 93 -5.61 1.66 -17.61
N GLN A 94 -6.55 2.62 -17.54
CA GLN A 94 -6.30 3.90 -16.87
C GLN A 94 -5.94 3.67 -15.40
N PHE A 95 -6.72 2.86 -14.70
CA PHE A 95 -6.48 2.58 -13.29
C PHE A 95 -5.12 1.91 -13.05
N LEU A 96 -4.79 0.85 -13.80
CA LEU A 96 -3.50 0.17 -13.66
C LEU A 96 -2.33 1.11 -13.94
N ALA A 97 -2.42 1.95 -14.97
CA ALA A 97 -1.38 2.91 -15.30
C ALA A 97 -1.16 3.92 -14.15
N GLU A 98 -2.24 4.51 -13.64
CA GLU A 98 -2.19 5.46 -12.52
C GLU A 98 -1.63 4.81 -11.24
N ARG A 99 -2.12 3.61 -10.86
CA ARG A 99 -1.70 2.93 -9.61
C ARG A 99 -0.29 2.36 -9.64
N THR A 100 0.27 2.12 -10.82
CA THR A 100 1.65 1.62 -10.98
C THR A 100 2.65 2.73 -11.29
N ALA A 101 2.19 3.99 -11.31
CA ALA A 101 2.96 5.18 -11.67
C ALA A 101 3.62 5.05 -13.06
N THR A 102 2.85 4.54 -14.03
CA THR A 102 3.26 4.43 -15.44
C THR A 102 2.34 5.27 -16.31
N ALA A 103 2.86 5.84 -17.40
CA ALA A 103 2.00 6.52 -18.37
C ALA A 103 1.00 5.54 -18.98
N GLU A 104 -0.25 5.98 -19.18
CA GLU A 104 -1.24 5.16 -19.88
C GLU A 104 -0.83 5.01 -21.35
N GLN A 105 -0.31 3.85 -21.71
CA GLN A 105 0.16 3.55 -23.05
C GLN A 105 -0.53 2.29 -23.59
N TRP A 106 -1.31 2.47 -24.65
CA TRP A 106 -1.97 1.39 -25.36
C TRP A 106 -1.33 1.19 -26.72
N PHE A 107 -1.18 -0.08 -27.11
CA PHE A 107 -0.80 -0.47 -28.46
C PHE A 107 -1.95 -1.23 -29.12
N SER A 108 -2.21 -0.89 -30.38
CA SER A 108 -2.97 -1.72 -31.29
C SER A 108 -2.20 -2.99 -31.64
N ARG A 109 -2.89 -4.01 -32.15
CA ARG A 109 -2.28 -5.22 -32.73
C ARG A 109 -1.13 -4.89 -33.71
N SER A 110 -1.28 -3.84 -34.50
CA SER A 110 -0.25 -3.44 -35.48
C SER A 110 0.98 -2.82 -34.82
N GLU A 111 0.79 -2.03 -33.77
CA GLU A 111 1.87 -1.43 -32.97
C GLU A 111 2.59 -2.49 -32.13
N ILE A 112 1.87 -3.46 -31.56
CA ILE A 112 2.46 -4.61 -30.86
C ILE A 112 3.44 -5.36 -31.77
N LYS A 113 3.02 -5.69 -33.01
CA LYS A 113 3.86 -6.39 -33.99
C LYS A 113 5.11 -5.62 -34.40
N LYS A 114 5.09 -4.28 -34.29
CA LYS A 114 6.22 -3.40 -34.63
C LYS A 114 7.17 -3.18 -33.46
N ASN A 115 6.64 -3.09 -32.23
CA ASN A 115 7.39 -2.65 -31.05
C ASN A 115 7.88 -3.80 -30.16
N LEU A 116 7.45 -5.05 -30.38
CA LEU A 116 7.96 -6.21 -29.64
C LEU A 116 8.99 -7.02 -30.46
N PRO A 117 10.00 -7.63 -29.80
CA PRO A 117 10.95 -8.52 -30.46
C PRO A 117 10.25 -9.64 -31.23
N GLN A 118 10.68 -9.89 -32.47
CA GLN A 118 10.05 -10.81 -33.44
C GLN A 118 10.07 -12.31 -33.02
N SER A 119 10.56 -12.65 -31.83
CA SER A 119 10.57 -14.02 -31.33
C SER A 119 9.24 -14.40 -30.67
N ALA A 120 8.32 -14.91 -31.49
CA ALA A 120 7.36 -15.99 -31.16
C ALA A 120 6.08 -15.70 -30.34
N VAL A 121 5.25 -14.71 -30.72
CA VAL A 121 3.80 -14.79 -30.41
C VAL A 121 2.97 -14.43 -31.65
N SER A 122 2.46 -15.44 -32.35
CA SER A 122 1.31 -15.23 -33.25
C SER A 122 0.09 -14.94 -32.36
N LEU A 123 -0.26 -13.67 -32.20
CA LEU A 123 -1.47 -13.30 -31.48
C LEU A 123 -2.69 -13.89 -32.20
N PRO A 124 -3.64 -14.52 -31.48
CA PRO A 124 -4.88 -15.02 -32.07
C PRO A 124 -5.60 -13.92 -32.85
N ASP A 125 -6.24 -14.27 -33.97
CA ASP A 125 -7.02 -13.33 -34.76
C ASP A 125 -8.39 -13.10 -34.11
N SER A 126 -8.41 -12.26 -33.08
CA SER A 126 -9.56 -12.00 -32.21
C SER A 126 -9.49 -10.59 -31.65
N PHE A 127 -10.67 -9.96 -31.54
CA PHE A 127 -10.83 -8.62 -30.96
C PHE A 127 -10.21 -8.47 -29.57
N LEU A 128 -10.19 -9.56 -28.80
CA LEU A 128 -9.67 -9.58 -27.42
C LEU A 128 -8.17 -9.25 -27.34
N TYR A 129 -7.43 -9.34 -28.45
CA TYR A 129 -6.01 -9.05 -28.57
C TYR A 129 -5.72 -7.80 -29.42
N ASP A 130 -6.74 -7.04 -29.83
CA ASP A 130 -6.56 -5.88 -30.70
C ASP A 130 -5.96 -4.67 -29.98
N TYR A 131 -6.13 -4.60 -28.67
CA TYR A 131 -5.60 -3.54 -27.82
C TYR A 131 -4.89 -4.16 -26.63
N SER A 132 -3.66 -3.72 -26.39
CA SER A 132 -2.86 -4.12 -25.25
C SER A 132 -2.40 -2.91 -24.46
N LEU A 133 -2.44 -3.02 -23.14
CA LEU A 133 -1.85 -2.04 -22.24
C LEU A 133 -0.38 -2.39 -22.01
N VAL A 134 0.50 -1.40 -22.20
CA VAL A 134 1.92 -1.52 -21.96
C VAL A 134 2.21 -1.00 -20.56
N LEU A 135 2.66 -1.90 -19.68
CA LEU A 135 3.21 -1.57 -18.36
C LEU A 135 4.72 -1.84 -18.39
N ASN A 136 5.48 -1.25 -17.46
CA ASN A 136 6.96 -1.21 -17.49
C ASN A 136 7.64 -2.53 -17.93
N ASN A 137 7.19 -3.67 -17.40
CA ASN A 137 7.80 -4.99 -17.68
C ASN A 137 6.80 -6.03 -18.21
N LYS A 138 5.60 -5.61 -18.64
CA LYS A 138 4.53 -6.54 -19.04
C LYS A 138 3.55 -5.91 -20.01
N ILE A 139 3.09 -6.72 -20.96
CA ILE A 139 1.95 -6.39 -21.79
C ILE A 139 0.73 -7.12 -21.24
N VAL A 140 -0.32 -6.35 -20.99
CA VAL A 140 -1.60 -6.85 -20.51
C VAL A 140 -2.62 -6.73 -21.65
N PHE A 141 -3.56 -7.66 -21.71
CA PHE A 141 -4.69 -7.62 -22.65
C PHE A 141 -6.01 -7.41 -21.90
N PRO A 142 -6.35 -6.17 -21.50
CA PRO A 142 -7.54 -5.88 -20.70
C PRO A 142 -8.86 -6.38 -21.29
N LEU A 143 -9.03 -6.36 -22.62
CA LEU A 143 -10.24 -6.86 -23.27
C LEU A 143 -10.45 -8.36 -23.01
N LEU A 144 -9.38 -9.16 -23.11
CA LEU A 144 -9.40 -10.58 -22.77
C LEU A 144 -9.80 -10.80 -21.30
N ILE A 145 -9.22 -10.02 -20.38
CA ILE A 145 -9.52 -10.14 -18.94
C ILE A 145 -10.99 -9.87 -18.69
N VAL A 146 -11.53 -8.75 -19.19
CA VAL A 146 -12.93 -8.38 -18.96
C VAL A 146 -13.89 -9.39 -19.59
N HIS A 147 -13.57 -9.87 -20.80
CA HIS A 147 -14.41 -10.82 -21.53
C HIS A 147 -14.59 -12.15 -20.78
N GLN A 148 -13.55 -12.63 -20.07
CA GLN A 148 -13.66 -13.84 -19.24
C GLN A 148 -14.83 -13.73 -18.24
N TYR A 149 -15.00 -12.58 -17.60
CA TYR A 149 -16.05 -12.33 -16.59
C TYR A 149 -17.46 -12.24 -17.17
N PHE A 150 -17.58 -12.03 -18.47
CA PHE A 150 -18.84 -12.11 -19.20
C PHE A 150 -19.15 -13.53 -19.74
N GLN A 151 -18.15 -14.39 -19.88
CA GLN A 151 -18.30 -15.73 -20.47
C GLN A 151 -18.51 -16.85 -19.44
N GLN A 152 -18.02 -16.73 -18.21
CA GLN A 152 -17.90 -17.88 -17.30
C GLN A 152 -18.67 -17.74 -16.00
N ALA A 153 -19.32 -18.85 -15.60
CA ALA A 153 -19.98 -19.00 -14.29
C ALA A 153 -18.99 -19.36 -13.16
N ASP A 154 -17.82 -19.95 -13.47
CA ASP A 154 -16.90 -20.54 -12.48
C ASP A 154 -15.49 -19.90 -12.51
N ILE A 155 -15.40 -18.58 -12.43
CA ILE A 155 -14.11 -17.91 -12.20
C ILE A 155 -13.82 -17.92 -10.70
N PRO A 156 -12.70 -18.51 -10.23
CA PRO A 156 -12.42 -18.65 -8.80
C PRO A 156 -12.10 -17.31 -8.10
N LEU A 157 -11.76 -16.29 -8.88
CA LEU A 157 -11.40 -14.95 -8.40
C LEU A 157 -12.35 -13.93 -8.99
N THR A 158 -12.81 -13.00 -8.16
CA THR A 158 -13.54 -11.80 -8.61
C THR A 158 -12.65 -10.90 -9.48
N PHE A 159 -13.26 -10.01 -10.25
CA PHE A 159 -12.54 -9.08 -11.13
C PHE A 159 -11.68 -8.12 -10.30
N SER A 160 -12.19 -7.59 -9.18
CA SER A 160 -11.40 -6.76 -8.27
C SER A 160 -10.17 -7.48 -7.72
N GLN A 161 -10.28 -8.77 -7.36
CA GLN A 161 -9.14 -9.57 -6.91
C GLN A 161 -8.08 -9.75 -8.01
N LYS A 162 -8.48 -9.96 -9.27
CA LYS A 162 -7.51 -10.01 -10.39
C LYS A 162 -6.73 -8.72 -10.56
N ILE A 163 -7.38 -7.57 -10.34
CA ILE A 163 -6.74 -6.26 -10.44
C ILE A 163 -5.78 -6.04 -9.28
N GLU A 164 -6.18 -6.40 -8.06
CA GLU A 164 -5.29 -6.36 -6.90
C GLU A 164 -4.05 -7.24 -7.14
N ILE A 165 -4.22 -8.46 -7.66
CA ILE A 165 -3.13 -9.37 -8.02
C ILE A 165 -2.16 -8.72 -9.01
N GLU A 166 -2.66 -8.05 -10.05
CA GLU A 166 -1.79 -7.38 -11.03
C GLU A 166 -1.01 -6.25 -10.36
N ILE A 167 -1.64 -5.41 -9.54
CA ILE A 167 -0.97 -4.33 -8.81
C ILE A 167 0.12 -4.87 -7.88
N LEU A 168 -0.19 -5.89 -7.08
CA LEU A 168 0.78 -6.49 -6.15
C LEU A 168 1.97 -7.11 -6.90
N ASN A 169 1.73 -7.77 -8.03
CA ASN A 169 2.80 -8.29 -8.88
C ASN A 169 3.70 -7.19 -9.44
N GLN A 170 3.14 -6.04 -9.84
CA GLN A 170 3.94 -4.90 -10.30
C GLN A 170 4.77 -4.27 -9.17
N LEU A 171 4.21 -4.20 -7.95
CA LEU A 171 4.94 -3.73 -6.77
C LEU A 171 6.12 -4.66 -6.42
N ILE A 172 5.92 -5.98 -6.54
CA ILE A 172 6.98 -6.97 -6.30
C ILE A 172 8.07 -6.86 -7.37
N ALA A 173 7.70 -6.79 -8.64
CA ALA A 173 8.66 -6.71 -9.75
C ALA A 173 9.49 -5.42 -9.74
N GLY A 174 8.88 -4.27 -9.36
CA GLY A 174 9.55 -2.98 -9.33
C GLY A 174 10.14 -2.58 -7.98
N GLY A 175 10.04 -3.43 -6.96
CA GLY A 175 10.38 -3.10 -5.57
C GLY A 175 11.83 -2.66 -5.40
N GLU A 176 12.77 -3.42 -5.95
CA GLU A 176 14.19 -3.14 -5.85
C GLU A 176 14.59 -1.91 -6.68
N GLU A 177 14.19 -1.89 -7.97
CA GLU A 177 14.51 -0.80 -8.91
C GLU A 177 14.00 0.57 -8.43
N LYS A 178 12.86 0.60 -7.73
CA LYS A 178 12.24 1.83 -7.21
C LYS A 178 12.61 2.14 -5.76
N ASN A 179 13.56 1.40 -5.14
CA ASN A 179 13.90 1.50 -3.72
C ASN A 179 12.68 1.35 -2.77
N LYS A 180 11.71 0.53 -3.17
CA LYS A 180 10.44 0.24 -2.48
C LYS A 180 10.41 -1.19 -1.92
N ILE A 181 11.54 -1.66 -1.41
CA ILE A 181 11.73 -3.03 -0.92
C ILE A 181 10.73 -3.39 0.19
N ALA A 182 10.42 -2.45 1.08
CA ALA A 182 9.41 -2.70 2.11
C ALA A 182 8.03 -2.99 1.50
N GLU A 183 7.64 -2.28 0.43
CA GLU A 183 6.38 -2.54 -0.28
C GLU A 183 6.40 -3.91 -0.98
N GLU A 184 7.50 -4.28 -1.61
CA GLU A 184 7.70 -5.62 -2.18
C GLU A 184 7.49 -6.72 -1.14
N MET A 185 8.17 -6.62 0.01
CA MET A 185 8.09 -7.65 1.05
C MET A 185 6.67 -7.76 1.61
N HIS A 186 5.97 -6.65 1.82
CA HIS A 186 4.57 -6.68 2.26
C HIS A 186 3.61 -7.16 1.17
N ALA A 187 3.81 -6.78 -0.09
CA ALA A 187 3.03 -7.26 -1.22
C ALA A 187 3.17 -8.79 -1.35
N LEU A 188 4.39 -9.30 -1.20
CA LEU A 188 4.67 -10.74 -1.21
C LEU A 188 3.99 -11.48 -0.05
N GLN A 189 3.99 -10.92 1.17
CA GLN A 189 3.19 -11.46 2.27
C GLN A 189 1.71 -11.53 1.91
N ASN A 190 1.16 -10.45 1.36
CA ASN A 190 -0.26 -10.39 0.97
C ASN A 190 -0.59 -11.43 -0.11
N MET A 191 0.30 -11.64 -1.09
CA MET A 191 0.11 -12.62 -2.15
C MET A 191 -0.06 -14.03 -1.57
N TYR A 192 0.81 -14.44 -0.65
CA TYR A 192 0.72 -15.77 -0.02
C TYR A 192 -0.48 -15.89 0.93
N GLN A 193 -0.75 -14.89 1.78
CA GLN A 193 -1.88 -14.92 2.71
C GLN A 193 -3.24 -15.02 2.00
N LYS A 194 -3.38 -14.35 0.85
CA LYS A 194 -4.62 -14.32 0.08
C LYS A 194 -4.72 -15.44 -0.95
N ASN A 195 -3.76 -16.37 -0.98
CA ASN A 195 -3.67 -17.42 -1.98
C ASN A 195 -3.63 -16.90 -3.43
N TYR A 196 -2.94 -15.77 -3.63
CA TYR A 196 -2.74 -15.14 -4.93
C TYR A 196 -1.49 -15.68 -5.65
N THR A 197 -1.56 -15.64 -6.98
CA THR A 197 -0.52 -16.16 -7.88
C THR A 197 0.46 -15.08 -8.31
N LEU A 198 1.76 -15.32 -8.09
CA LEU A 198 2.84 -14.48 -8.63
C LEU A 198 2.98 -14.66 -10.15
N ASN A 199 3.48 -13.65 -10.86
CA ASN A 199 3.76 -13.73 -12.31
C ASN A 199 4.73 -14.86 -12.66
N CYS A 200 5.72 -15.14 -11.81
CA CYS A 200 6.67 -16.25 -11.96
C CYS A 200 6.16 -17.58 -11.39
N GLY A 201 4.92 -17.64 -10.90
CA GLY A 201 4.37 -18.76 -10.12
C GLY A 201 4.60 -18.62 -8.61
N SER A 202 3.67 -19.15 -7.81
CA SER A 202 3.75 -19.16 -6.35
C SER A 202 4.14 -20.56 -5.85
N SER A 203 5.44 -20.79 -5.66
CA SER A 203 5.92 -22.07 -5.14
C SER A 203 5.36 -22.35 -3.75
N PHE A 204 5.00 -23.61 -3.50
CA PHE A 204 4.60 -24.15 -2.19
C PHE A 204 3.36 -23.49 -1.54
N LEU A 205 2.52 -22.82 -2.33
CA LEU A 205 1.33 -22.13 -1.81
C LEU A 205 0.42 -23.04 -0.96
N LYS A 206 0.18 -24.27 -1.44
CA LYS A 206 -0.60 -25.27 -0.69
C LYS A 206 0.05 -25.69 0.63
N LEU A 207 1.38 -25.76 0.69
CA LEU A 207 2.08 -26.10 1.93
C LEU A 207 1.92 -24.95 2.93
N VAL A 208 2.03 -23.69 2.49
CA VAL A 208 1.76 -22.52 3.33
C VAL A 208 0.33 -22.53 3.89
N GLU A 209 -0.65 -22.83 3.05
CA GLU A 209 -2.05 -22.96 3.46
C GLU A 209 -2.24 -24.02 4.56
N ILE A 210 -1.64 -25.19 4.39
CA ILE A 210 -1.71 -26.29 5.37
C ILE A 210 -0.95 -25.97 6.65
N SER A 211 0.18 -25.26 6.57
CA SER A 211 0.96 -24.83 7.74
C SER A 211 0.21 -23.84 8.64
N ASN A 212 -0.86 -23.21 8.15
CA ASN A 212 -1.73 -22.31 8.92
C ASN A 212 -0.94 -21.21 9.66
N LEU A 213 -0.04 -20.54 8.96
CA LEU A 213 0.82 -19.51 9.51
C LEU A 213 0.01 -18.24 9.84
N ASP A 214 -0.12 -17.89 11.13
CA ASP A 214 -1.05 -16.87 11.66
C ASP A 214 -0.39 -15.64 12.32
N TYR A 215 0.93 -15.49 12.18
CA TYR A 215 1.77 -14.44 12.80
C TYR A 215 1.87 -14.47 14.34
N SER A 216 1.39 -15.52 15.01
CA SER A 216 1.69 -15.78 16.42
C SER A 216 3.15 -16.21 16.63
N LEU A 217 3.69 -16.11 17.85
CA LEU A 217 5.02 -16.67 18.13
C LEU A 217 5.03 -18.20 17.94
N GLN A 218 3.95 -18.87 18.34
CA GLN A 218 3.80 -20.32 18.18
C GLN A 218 3.79 -20.76 16.71
N SER A 219 3.39 -19.88 15.78
CA SER A 219 3.47 -20.18 14.35
C SER A 219 4.90 -20.38 13.83
N LEU A 220 5.93 -19.94 14.58
CA LEU A 220 7.32 -20.14 14.17
C LEU A 220 7.77 -21.60 14.27
N ASP A 221 7.12 -22.42 15.11
CA ASP A 221 7.36 -23.86 15.11
C ASP A 221 6.79 -24.51 13.84
N ARG A 222 5.60 -24.07 13.40
CA ARG A 222 4.98 -24.49 12.13
C ARG A 222 5.78 -24.01 10.91
N LEU A 223 6.40 -22.83 11.00
CA LEU A 223 7.35 -22.33 10.00
C LEU A 223 8.58 -23.25 9.88
N ASP A 224 9.12 -23.69 11.02
CA ASP A 224 10.25 -24.64 11.04
C ASP A 224 9.86 -26.01 10.47
N GLU A 225 8.66 -26.51 10.77
CA GLU A 225 8.12 -27.74 10.17
C GLU A 225 8.00 -27.63 8.64
N LEU A 226 7.45 -26.52 8.14
CA LEU A 226 7.38 -26.23 6.71
C LEU A 226 8.78 -26.24 6.06
N MET A 227 9.76 -25.58 6.69
CA MET A 227 11.12 -25.54 6.15
C MET A 227 11.81 -26.91 6.21
N ARG A 228 11.54 -27.74 7.21
CA ARG A 228 12.03 -29.13 7.28
C ARG A 228 11.43 -29.99 6.18
N GLU A 229 10.13 -29.87 5.93
CA GLU A 229 9.43 -30.55 4.85
C GLU A 229 10.05 -30.21 3.49
N LEU A 230 10.31 -28.92 3.24
CA LEU A 230 10.98 -28.46 2.02
C LEU A 230 12.38 -29.05 1.87
N ARG A 231 13.17 -29.00 2.93
CA ARG A 231 14.53 -29.53 2.97
C ARG A 231 14.58 -31.02 2.67
N GLN A 232 13.63 -31.80 3.20
CA GLN A 232 13.62 -33.26 3.06
C GLN A 232 13.09 -33.72 1.70
N ASN A 233 12.04 -33.06 1.19
CA ASN A 233 11.27 -33.60 0.08
C ASN A 233 11.39 -32.80 -1.23
N TYR A 234 11.87 -31.55 -1.18
CA TYR A 234 11.84 -30.64 -2.34
C TYR A 234 13.21 -30.05 -2.70
N ILE A 235 14.15 -29.96 -1.75
CA ILE A 235 15.47 -29.36 -1.97
C ILE A 235 16.52 -30.45 -2.17
N ALA A 236 16.93 -30.66 -3.42
CA ALA A 236 18.06 -31.55 -3.74
C ALA A 236 19.41 -30.82 -3.59
N SER A 237 19.49 -29.57 -4.02
CA SER A 237 20.64 -28.67 -3.84
C SER A 237 20.18 -27.21 -3.86
N ALA A 238 20.96 -26.31 -3.24
CA ALA A 238 20.63 -24.89 -3.23
C ALA A 238 20.61 -24.29 -4.64
N GLU A 239 21.60 -24.62 -5.48
CA GLU A 239 21.70 -24.12 -6.86
C GLU A 239 20.47 -24.49 -7.70
N LYS A 240 20.06 -25.77 -7.68
CA LYS A 240 18.88 -26.24 -8.43
C LYS A 240 17.59 -25.66 -7.88
N PHE A 241 17.51 -25.43 -6.56
CA PHE A 241 16.33 -24.83 -5.96
C PHE A 241 16.18 -23.36 -6.36
N LEU A 242 17.29 -22.61 -6.37
CA LEU A 242 17.32 -21.18 -6.64
C LEU A 242 17.31 -20.83 -8.14
N SER A 243 17.47 -21.81 -9.04
CA SER A 243 17.29 -21.57 -10.48
C SER A 243 15.85 -21.22 -10.85
N GLU A 244 14.88 -21.56 -10.00
CA GLU A 244 13.48 -21.20 -10.14
C GLU A 244 13.19 -19.87 -9.42
N GLN A 245 12.76 -18.84 -10.16
CA GLN A 245 12.50 -17.52 -9.59
C GLN A 245 11.38 -17.55 -8.52
N SER A 246 10.37 -18.40 -8.68
CA SER A 246 9.29 -18.56 -7.70
C SER A 246 9.80 -19.09 -6.36
N ASN A 247 10.87 -19.90 -6.34
CA ASN A 247 11.48 -20.40 -5.12
C ASN A 247 12.26 -19.30 -4.39
N PHE A 248 12.91 -18.39 -5.12
CA PHE A 248 13.54 -17.22 -4.54
C PHE A 248 12.52 -16.32 -3.83
N TYR A 249 11.40 -15.98 -4.48
CA TYR A 249 10.34 -15.21 -3.84
C TYR A 249 9.70 -15.96 -2.67
N PHE A 250 9.62 -17.29 -2.73
CA PHE A 250 9.17 -18.06 -1.59
C PHE A 250 10.10 -17.91 -0.36
N ILE A 251 11.42 -17.87 -0.55
CA ILE A 251 12.37 -17.58 0.55
C ILE A 251 12.16 -16.18 1.11
N LEU A 252 11.94 -15.18 0.25
CA LEU A 252 11.62 -13.82 0.69
C LEU A 252 10.30 -13.76 1.46
N TYR A 253 9.31 -14.56 1.07
CA TYR A 253 8.07 -14.71 1.83
C TYR A 253 8.33 -15.23 3.25
N LEU A 254 9.12 -16.30 3.40
CA LEU A 254 9.44 -16.84 4.73
C LEU A 254 10.23 -15.83 5.59
N SER A 255 11.18 -15.11 4.98
CA SER A 255 11.94 -14.05 5.65
C SER A 255 11.03 -12.90 6.09
N GLY A 256 10.13 -12.47 5.19
CA GLY A 256 9.10 -11.47 5.45
C GLY A 256 8.19 -11.86 6.62
N TYR A 257 7.82 -13.15 6.67
CA TYR A 257 6.99 -13.71 7.72
C TYR A 257 7.69 -13.63 9.07
N LEU A 258 8.93 -14.13 9.16
CA LEU A 258 9.74 -14.10 10.37
C LEU A 258 9.98 -12.67 10.86
N GLY A 259 10.39 -11.76 9.97
CA GLY A 259 10.62 -10.35 10.31
C GLY A 259 9.36 -9.66 10.84
N ARG A 260 8.20 -9.96 10.23
CA ARG A 260 6.89 -9.46 10.71
C ARG A 260 6.55 -9.99 12.09
N VAL A 261 6.70 -11.29 12.35
CA VAL A 261 6.45 -11.86 13.69
C VAL A 261 7.34 -11.17 14.73
N ILE A 262 8.64 -11.04 14.46
CA ILE A 262 9.57 -10.37 15.38
C ILE A 262 9.13 -8.94 15.68
N ALA A 263 8.91 -8.11 14.65
CA ALA A 263 8.55 -6.71 14.83
C ALA A 263 7.18 -6.53 15.51
N GLN A 264 6.22 -7.40 15.20
CA GLN A 264 4.90 -7.43 15.81
C GLN A 264 4.97 -7.77 17.30
N HIS A 265 5.71 -8.80 17.69
CA HIS A 265 5.85 -9.19 19.10
C HIS A 265 6.79 -8.30 19.90
N ALA A 266 7.71 -7.61 19.22
CA ALA A 266 8.46 -6.50 19.81
C ALA A 266 7.67 -5.17 19.82
N GLY A 267 6.46 -5.13 19.24
CA GLY A 267 5.61 -3.93 19.15
C GLY A 267 6.36 -2.69 18.62
N THR A 268 7.02 -2.83 17.47
CA THR A 268 7.86 -1.78 16.88
C THR A 268 7.80 -1.78 15.35
N SER A 269 8.53 -0.88 14.71
CA SER A 269 8.58 -0.75 13.25
C SER A 269 9.41 -1.86 12.57
N LEU A 270 9.06 -2.17 11.33
CA LEU A 270 9.78 -3.07 10.43
C LEU A 270 10.08 -2.36 9.11
N ARG A 271 11.36 -2.20 8.78
CA ARG A 271 11.85 -1.75 7.48
C ARG A 271 12.65 -2.86 6.82
N TRP A 272 12.69 -2.84 5.50
CA TRP A 272 13.49 -3.77 4.71
C TRP A 272 14.54 -3.00 3.93
N LEU A 273 15.78 -3.47 4.03
CA LEU A 273 16.95 -2.85 3.44
C LEU A 273 17.64 -3.81 2.47
N ASN A 274 18.24 -3.28 1.42
CA ASN A 274 19.20 -4.02 0.57
C ASN A 274 20.62 -3.98 1.18
N PRO A 275 21.56 -4.81 0.67
CA PRO A 275 22.95 -4.82 1.13
C PRO A 275 23.61 -3.44 1.14
N GLN A 276 23.39 -2.64 0.09
CA GLN A 276 23.98 -1.30 -0.04
C GLN A 276 23.53 -0.35 1.08
N GLN A 277 22.22 -0.34 1.38
CA GLN A 277 21.64 0.46 2.46
C GLN A 277 22.17 0.02 3.83
N VAL A 278 22.30 -1.29 4.04
CA VAL A 278 22.90 -1.81 5.28
C VAL A 278 24.37 -1.37 5.39
N SER A 279 25.14 -1.46 4.32
CA SER A 279 26.54 -1.03 4.31
C SER A 279 26.72 0.44 4.65
N GLN A 280 25.87 1.30 4.10
CA GLN A 280 25.85 2.73 4.43
C GLN A 280 25.54 2.97 5.90
N MET A 281 24.62 2.19 6.47
CA MET A 281 24.19 2.37 7.85
C MET A 281 25.21 1.88 8.88
N ILE A 282 25.91 0.77 8.60
CA ILE A 282 26.89 0.20 9.55
C ILE A 282 28.35 0.62 9.27
N GLY A 283 28.61 1.28 8.15
CA GLY A 283 29.96 1.70 7.74
C GLY A 283 30.88 0.55 7.32
N SER A 284 30.33 -0.58 6.90
CA SER A 284 31.08 -1.78 6.48
C SER A 284 30.42 -2.43 5.26
N GLU A 285 31.25 -2.93 4.34
CA GLU A 285 30.75 -3.53 3.10
C GLU A 285 30.04 -4.86 3.38
N ILE A 286 28.81 -4.98 2.88
CA ILE A 286 27.98 -6.18 2.94
C ILE A 286 27.82 -6.67 1.50
N ALA A 287 28.39 -7.83 1.21
CA ALA A 287 28.29 -8.41 -0.12
C ALA A 287 26.84 -8.76 -0.47
N PRO A 288 26.40 -8.54 -1.73
CA PRO A 288 25.07 -8.94 -2.20
C PRO A 288 25.02 -10.46 -2.37
N GLN A 289 24.32 -11.13 -1.46
CA GLN A 289 24.14 -12.58 -1.42
C GLN A 289 22.70 -12.89 -1.02
N LEU A 290 22.26 -14.15 -1.15
CA LEU A 290 20.91 -14.55 -0.72
C LEU A 290 20.64 -14.17 0.74
N GLN A 291 21.62 -14.39 1.62
CA GLN A 291 21.51 -14.13 3.06
C GLN A 291 21.32 -12.64 3.39
N THR A 292 21.75 -11.75 2.50
CA THR A 292 21.81 -10.29 2.70
C THR A 292 20.89 -9.53 1.75
N CYS A 293 20.25 -10.20 0.78
CA CYS A 293 19.49 -9.52 -0.28
C CYS A 293 18.31 -8.70 0.26
N ARG A 294 17.74 -9.12 1.40
CA ARG A 294 16.71 -8.41 2.16
C ARG A 294 17.03 -8.53 3.64
N VAL A 295 17.29 -7.40 4.28
CA VAL A 295 17.66 -7.34 5.70
C VAL A 295 16.60 -6.56 6.46
N ALA A 296 16.13 -7.12 7.57
CA ALA A 296 15.12 -6.49 8.40
C ALA A 296 15.79 -5.46 9.32
N GLN A 297 15.40 -4.20 9.21
CA GLN A 297 15.64 -3.21 10.25
C GLN A 297 14.42 -3.17 11.17
N ILE A 298 14.59 -3.61 12.41
CA ILE A 298 13.53 -3.66 13.42
C ILE A 298 13.93 -2.72 14.55
N HIS A 299 13.03 -1.79 14.89
CA HIS A 299 13.39 -0.61 15.68
C HIS A 299 14.59 0.12 15.02
N ASN A 300 15.74 0.18 15.69
CA ASN A 300 16.98 0.81 15.21
C ASN A 300 18.11 -0.20 14.99
N GLN A 301 17.80 -1.50 14.94
CA GLN A 301 18.78 -2.58 14.78
C GLN A 301 18.55 -3.38 13.50
N VAL A 302 19.60 -4.04 13.02
CA VAL A 302 19.63 -4.82 11.79
C VAL A 302 19.66 -6.30 12.10
N PHE A 303 18.78 -7.06 11.43
CA PHE A 303 18.66 -8.50 11.59
C PHE A 303 18.59 -9.19 10.22
N PHE A 304 19.42 -10.23 10.06
CA PHE A 304 19.54 -11.00 8.83
C PHE A 304 18.52 -12.15 8.80
N THR A 305 17.23 -11.82 8.72
CA THR A 305 16.15 -12.82 8.70
C THR A 305 16.26 -13.72 7.46
N THR A 306 16.62 -13.17 6.30
CA THR A 306 16.84 -13.97 5.08
C THR A 306 18.04 -14.90 5.23
N GLY A 307 19.08 -14.45 5.94
CA GLY A 307 20.20 -15.29 6.35
C GLY A 307 19.76 -16.49 7.19
N HIS A 308 18.96 -16.26 8.23
CA HIS A 308 18.42 -17.34 9.06
C HIS A 308 17.61 -18.35 8.25
N ILE A 309 16.71 -17.89 7.37
CA ILE A 309 15.90 -18.77 6.50
C ILE A 309 16.79 -19.56 5.54
N ALA A 310 17.76 -18.91 4.89
CA ALA A 310 18.68 -19.57 3.97
C ALA A 310 19.53 -20.63 4.69
N ASP A 311 20.04 -20.32 5.88
CA ASP A 311 20.81 -21.27 6.68
C ASP A 311 19.95 -22.46 7.10
N PHE A 312 18.70 -22.23 7.51
CA PHE A 312 17.79 -23.32 7.87
C PHE A 312 17.54 -24.29 6.70
N LEU A 313 17.32 -23.74 5.50
CA LEU A 313 17.02 -24.53 4.29
C LEU A 313 18.25 -25.25 3.74
N PHE A 314 19.43 -24.61 3.74
CA PHE A 314 20.58 -25.07 2.96
C PHE A 314 21.81 -25.50 3.78
N SER A 315 21.97 -25.06 5.03
CA SER A 315 23.15 -25.44 5.83
C SER A 315 23.08 -26.91 6.24
N PRO A 316 24.22 -27.64 6.35
CA PRO A 316 24.22 -29.06 6.71
C PRO A 316 23.53 -29.37 8.05
N VAL A 317 23.57 -28.43 9.00
CA VAL A 317 22.97 -28.57 10.34
C VAL A 317 22.17 -27.31 10.66
N ILE A 318 20.94 -27.49 11.16
CA ILE A 318 20.10 -26.41 11.68
C ILE A 318 20.63 -26.04 13.08
N GLN A 319 21.17 -24.84 13.23
CA GLN A 319 21.76 -24.40 14.51
C GLN A 319 20.75 -23.83 15.50
N THR A 320 19.70 -23.17 15.01
CA THR A 320 18.75 -22.43 15.85
C THR A 320 17.36 -22.52 15.22
N SER A 321 16.32 -22.73 16.03
CA SER A 321 14.94 -22.71 15.57
C SER A 321 14.48 -21.28 15.26
N SER A 322 13.48 -21.08 14.41
CA SER A 322 12.95 -19.74 14.13
C SER A 322 12.37 -19.09 15.38
N LEU A 323 11.75 -19.88 16.26
CA LEU A 323 11.25 -19.40 17.55
C LEU A 323 12.38 -18.91 18.47
N GLN A 324 13.49 -19.65 18.57
CA GLN A 324 14.65 -19.24 19.37
C GLN A 324 15.30 -17.98 18.81
N TYR A 325 15.47 -17.92 17.49
CA TYR A 325 16.00 -16.75 16.79
C TYR A 325 15.14 -15.51 17.07
N ALA A 326 13.83 -15.62 16.89
CA ALA A 326 12.89 -14.53 17.12
C ALA A 326 12.86 -14.09 18.58
N ASN A 327 12.77 -15.02 19.54
CA ASN A 327 12.72 -14.70 20.97
C ASN A 327 13.95 -13.92 21.42
N LYS A 328 15.16 -14.31 20.98
CA LYS A 328 16.38 -13.58 21.31
C LYS A 328 16.28 -12.11 20.88
N ILE A 329 15.90 -11.89 19.61
CA ILE A 329 15.78 -10.55 19.04
C ILE A 329 14.70 -9.73 19.75
N ILE A 330 13.52 -10.32 19.99
CA ILE A 330 12.43 -9.65 20.70
C ILE A 330 12.90 -9.20 22.08
N GLN A 331 13.53 -10.08 22.85
CA GLN A 331 14.03 -9.75 24.19
C GLN A 331 15.09 -8.64 24.17
N ASP A 332 15.94 -8.60 23.15
CA ASP A 332 16.94 -7.54 23.01
C ASP A 332 16.32 -6.19 22.64
N ILE A 333 15.29 -6.18 21.79
CA ILE A 333 14.53 -4.96 21.44
C ILE A 333 13.72 -4.46 22.64
N LEU A 334 13.03 -5.35 23.37
CA LEU A 334 12.18 -4.98 24.51
C LEU A 334 12.96 -4.22 25.60
N LYS A 335 14.28 -4.44 25.73
CA LYS A 335 15.13 -3.74 26.70
C LYS A 335 15.37 -2.28 26.38
N ILE A 336 15.29 -1.90 25.10
CA ILE A 336 15.71 -0.56 24.63
C ILE A 336 14.61 0.22 23.92
N ARG A 337 13.52 -0.44 23.50
CA ARG A 337 12.47 0.23 22.73
C ARG A 337 11.70 1.23 23.59
N THR A 338 11.22 2.29 22.96
CA THR A 338 10.03 3.00 23.43
C THR A 338 8.78 2.25 22.94
N PRO A 339 7.80 1.94 23.80
CA PRO A 339 6.52 1.40 23.38
C PRO A 339 5.77 2.33 22.42
N LEU A 340 4.94 1.73 21.57
CA LEU A 340 4.01 2.44 20.70
C LEU A 340 2.60 2.37 21.30
N TYR A 341 1.98 3.52 21.50
CA TYR A 341 0.66 3.67 22.13
C TYR A 341 -0.37 4.10 21.09
N LEU A 342 -1.52 3.44 21.04
CA LEU A 342 -2.58 3.85 20.12
C LEU A 342 -3.30 5.08 20.66
N ALA A 343 -3.49 6.10 19.81
CA ALA A 343 -4.19 7.32 20.19
C ALA A 343 -5.70 7.14 20.03
N HIS A 344 -6.41 6.80 21.09
CA HIS A 344 -7.88 6.72 21.05
C HIS A 344 -8.52 8.05 21.41
N GLN A 345 -9.77 8.23 21.02
CA GLN A 345 -10.61 9.33 21.46
C GLN A 345 -11.29 8.93 22.79
N PRO A 346 -10.78 9.35 23.97
CA PRO A 346 -11.37 8.95 25.24
C PRO A 346 -12.67 9.71 25.49
N GLU A 347 -13.65 9.06 26.12
CA GLU A 347 -14.83 9.72 26.70
C GLU A 347 -14.45 10.39 28.04
N ASN A 348 -13.51 11.32 27.99
CA ASN A 348 -13.12 12.14 29.13
C ASN A 348 -13.54 13.58 28.86
N THR A 349 -14.14 14.26 29.85
CA THR A 349 -14.48 15.69 29.75
C THR A 349 -13.53 16.58 30.54
N ALA A 350 -12.74 16.01 31.46
CA ALA A 350 -11.78 16.73 32.29
C ALA A 350 -10.56 17.21 31.51
N TYR A 351 -10.32 16.69 30.30
CA TYR A 351 -9.18 17.05 29.45
C TYR A 351 -9.08 18.54 29.13
N LYS A 352 -10.20 19.28 29.16
CA LYS A 352 -10.20 20.73 28.93
C LYS A 352 -9.41 21.52 29.98
N ALA A 353 -9.27 20.98 31.19
CA ALA A 353 -8.46 21.56 32.25
C ALA A 353 -7.05 20.97 32.33
N SER A 354 -6.70 20.05 31.41
CA SER A 354 -5.39 19.39 31.42
C SER A 354 -4.28 20.34 31.01
N VAL A 355 -3.13 20.19 31.67
CA VAL A 355 -1.90 20.91 31.33
C VAL A 355 -1.37 20.56 29.94
N PHE A 356 -1.85 19.47 29.32
CA PHE A 356 -1.48 19.05 27.97
C PHE A 356 -2.48 19.49 26.90
N HIS A 357 -3.61 20.11 27.29
CA HIS A 357 -4.70 20.44 26.39
C HIS A 357 -4.23 21.22 25.16
N ASP A 358 -3.55 22.35 25.38
CA ASP A 358 -3.22 23.28 24.31
C ASP A 358 -2.24 22.69 23.30
N ALA A 359 -1.21 21.98 23.78
CA ALA A 359 -0.23 21.33 22.90
C ALA A 359 -0.88 20.22 22.05
N LEU A 360 -1.75 19.40 22.64
CA LEU A 360 -2.45 18.33 21.93
C LEU A 360 -3.50 18.89 20.95
N HIS A 361 -4.28 19.90 21.37
CA HIS A 361 -5.27 20.56 20.52
C HIS A 361 -4.60 21.23 19.32
N GLN A 362 -3.52 21.97 19.54
CA GLN A 362 -2.75 22.60 18.47
C GLN A 362 -2.15 21.56 17.50
N ALA A 363 -1.72 20.40 18.00
CA ALA A 363 -1.26 19.30 17.15
C ALA A 363 -2.37 18.75 16.24
N GLY A 364 -3.57 18.57 16.80
CA GLY A 364 -4.76 18.17 16.04
C GLY A 364 -5.16 19.21 14.99
N PHE A 365 -5.11 20.49 15.34
CA PHE A 365 -5.41 21.58 14.41
C PHE A 365 -4.44 21.60 13.23
N LEU A 366 -3.13 21.49 13.50
CA LEU A 366 -2.11 21.40 12.44
C LEU A 366 -2.32 20.16 11.56
N LEU A 367 -2.69 19.02 12.14
CA LEU A 367 -2.98 17.81 11.38
C LEU A 367 -4.16 18.00 10.42
N GLY A 368 -5.25 18.64 10.88
CA GLY A 368 -6.38 19.02 10.03
C GLY A 368 -5.94 19.89 8.86
N TYR A 369 -5.12 20.91 9.13
CA TYR A 369 -4.54 21.77 8.10
C TYR A 369 -3.71 21.00 7.06
N VAL A 370 -2.83 20.10 7.52
CA VAL A 370 -1.95 19.33 6.63
C VAL A 370 -2.77 18.37 5.76
N PHE A 371 -3.75 17.66 6.31
CA PHE A 371 -4.62 16.80 5.50
C PHE A 371 -5.45 17.58 4.48
N GLN A 372 -5.93 18.76 4.87
CA GLN A 372 -6.61 19.66 3.95
C GLN A 372 -5.70 20.13 2.82
N PHE A 373 -4.41 20.31 3.08
CA PHE A 373 -3.45 20.68 2.05
C PHE A 373 -3.19 19.52 1.07
N ILE A 374 -2.91 18.31 1.57
CA ILE A 374 -2.49 17.18 0.71
C ILE A 374 -3.64 16.52 -0.06
N HIS A 375 -4.88 16.61 0.44
CA HIS A 375 -6.05 15.97 -0.16
C HIS A 375 -7.17 16.96 -0.54
N GLY A 376 -7.39 18.01 0.26
CA GLY A 376 -8.57 18.88 0.14
C GLY A 376 -8.44 20.00 -0.91
N VAL A 377 -7.65 21.03 -0.62
CA VAL A 377 -7.60 22.29 -1.40
C VAL A 377 -6.62 22.22 -2.57
N MET A 378 -5.51 21.50 -2.39
CA MET A 378 -4.49 21.29 -3.42
C MET A 378 -4.16 19.79 -3.49
N PRO A 379 -5.12 18.96 -3.95
CA PRO A 379 -4.89 17.53 -4.06
C PRO A 379 -3.63 17.29 -4.90
N ARG A 380 -2.77 16.39 -4.42
CA ARG A 380 -1.56 16.04 -5.17
C ARG A 380 -1.92 15.49 -6.54
N HIS A 381 -1.13 15.90 -7.53
CA HIS A 381 -1.14 15.36 -8.88
C HIS A 381 0.10 14.53 -9.21
N ASP A 382 1.13 14.58 -8.37
CA ASP A 382 2.35 13.78 -8.48
C ASP A 382 2.53 12.91 -7.23
N PRO A 383 2.69 11.57 -7.37
CA PRO A 383 2.97 10.69 -6.25
C PRO A 383 4.30 10.97 -5.53
N ASN A 384 5.23 11.69 -6.16
CA ASN A 384 6.52 12.05 -5.57
C ASN A 384 6.53 13.44 -4.91
N ALA A 385 5.43 14.20 -5.00
CA ALA A 385 5.33 15.49 -4.32
C ALA A 385 5.27 15.28 -2.80
N SER A 386 6.11 16.02 -2.07
CA SER A 386 6.11 16.09 -0.60
C SER A 386 5.59 17.44 -0.14
N MET A 387 4.97 17.48 1.03
CA MET A 387 4.65 18.75 1.70
C MET A 387 5.93 19.39 2.24
N ASP A 388 5.94 20.72 2.30
CA ASP A 388 6.91 21.43 3.12
C ASP A 388 6.62 21.13 4.61
N PRO A 389 7.63 20.71 5.40
CA PRO A 389 7.49 20.61 6.84
C PRO A 389 6.95 21.92 7.42
N THR A 390 5.95 21.83 8.29
CA THR A 390 5.20 22.99 8.77
C THR A 390 5.13 22.99 10.29
N SER A 391 5.60 24.06 10.92
CA SER A 391 5.43 24.29 12.35
C SER A 391 4.18 25.13 12.63
N PHE A 392 3.59 24.92 13.81
CA PHE A 392 2.42 25.67 14.27
C PHE A 392 2.55 26.06 15.75
N PRO A 393 3.37 27.07 16.06
CA PRO A 393 3.49 27.61 17.41
C PRO A 393 2.22 28.39 17.82
N PRO A 394 2.11 28.77 19.11
CA PRO A 394 1.09 29.69 19.59
C PRO A 394 1.03 30.97 18.76
N GLY A 395 -0.18 31.50 18.53
CA GLY A 395 -0.40 32.70 17.71
C GLY A 395 -0.93 32.42 16.30
N ASN A 396 -1.40 31.19 16.03
CA ASN A 396 -2.15 30.82 14.82
C ASN A 396 -1.44 31.12 13.49
N THR A 397 -0.10 31.04 13.46
CA THR A 397 0.70 31.24 12.25
C THR A 397 1.41 29.95 11.87
N PHE A 398 1.22 29.51 10.62
CA PHE A 398 1.94 28.36 10.07
C PHE A 398 3.32 28.81 9.57
N ILE A 399 4.37 28.09 9.96
CA ILE A 399 5.75 28.35 9.55
C ILE A 399 6.21 27.19 8.67
N LYS A 400 6.47 27.45 7.38
CA LYS A 400 6.99 26.43 6.45
C LYS A 400 8.51 26.39 6.47
N HIS A 401 9.07 25.18 6.44
CA HIS A 401 10.50 24.92 6.43
C HIS A 401 10.94 24.37 5.08
N MET A 402 11.31 25.26 4.17
CA MET A 402 11.69 24.90 2.79
C MET A 402 12.98 24.05 2.74
N ASP A 403 13.83 24.15 3.76
CA ASP A 403 15.09 23.41 3.88
C ASP A 403 14.89 21.96 4.37
N GLY A 404 13.64 21.54 4.61
CA GLY A 404 13.30 20.20 5.06
C GLY A 404 13.09 20.08 6.58
N PRO A 405 12.83 18.85 7.07
CA PRO A 405 12.34 18.62 8.42
C PRO A 405 13.39 18.95 9.49
N ASP A 406 14.68 18.85 9.16
CA ASP A 406 15.78 19.11 10.10
C ASP A 406 15.78 20.56 10.60
N ALA A 407 15.43 21.53 9.75
CA ALA A 407 15.30 22.93 10.15
C ALA A 407 14.17 23.12 11.18
N GLY A 408 13.02 22.49 10.94
CA GLY A 408 11.90 22.50 11.87
C GLY A 408 12.20 21.79 13.19
N LEU A 409 12.88 20.64 13.13
CA LEU A 409 13.31 19.89 14.33
C LEU A 409 14.28 20.71 15.17
N LYS A 410 15.24 21.40 14.53
CA LYS A 410 16.17 22.31 15.21
C LYS A 410 15.44 23.50 15.84
N GLN A 411 14.41 24.05 15.19
CA GLN A 411 13.59 25.11 15.78
C GLN A 411 12.86 24.61 17.04
N LEU A 412 12.29 23.40 16.98
CA LEU A 412 11.65 22.76 18.13
C LEU A 412 12.63 22.51 19.29
N GLU A 413 13.87 22.13 18.99
CA GLU A 413 14.88 21.88 20.02
C GLU A 413 15.39 23.16 20.67
N LEU A 414 15.68 24.20 19.89
CA LEU A 414 16.25 25.45 20.40
C LEU A 414 15.23 26.36 21.08
N ASN A 415 13.96 26.34 20.64
CA ASN A 415 12.87 27.18 21.14
C ASN A 415 13.25 28.66 21.39
N LEU A 416 13.95 29.29 20.44
CA LEU A 416 14.50 30.66 20.60
C LEU A 416 13.45 31.74 20.86
N GLN A 417 12.18 31.46 20.58
CA GLN A 417 11.05 32.36 20.77
C GLN A 417 10.36 32.18 22.14
N ASP A 418 10.88 31.28 22.99
CA ASP A 418 10.32 30.96 24.31
C ASP A 418 8.83 30.59 24.27
N TYR A 419 8.42 29.85 23.24
CA TYR A 419 7.04 29.39 23.16
C TYR A 419 6.73 28.38 24.28
N PRO A 420 5.51 28.39 24.86
CA PRO A 420 5.09 27.38 25.83
C PRO A 420 4.96 25.98 25.22
N TYR A 421 4.67 25.89 23.93
CA TYR A 421 4.62 24.67 23.14
C TYR A 421 4.84 24.98 21.67
N ASN A 422 5.21 23.99 20.87
CA ASN A 422 5.29 24.10 19.41
C ASN A 422 5.15 22.70 18.79
N ILE A 423 4.58 22.64 17.58
CA ILE A 423 4.33 21.39 16.87
C ILE A 423 4.92 21.51 15.48
N LEU A 424 5.63 20.49 15.03
CA LEU A 424 6.10 20.35 13.65
C LEU A 424 5.38 19.16 13.00
N ALA A 425 4.83 19.39 11.81
CA ALA A 425 4.31 18.35 10.94
C ALA A 425 5.19 18.16 9.70
N TYR A 426 5.47 16.93 9.32
CA TYR A 426 6.09 16.60 8.03
C TYR A 426 5.73 15.19 7.59
N GLU A 427 5.98 14.87 6.33
CA GLU A 427 5.73 13.54 5.79
C GLU A 427 6.86 12.56 6.02
N MET A 428 6.48 11.34 6.34
CA MET A 428 7.38 10.21 6.43
C MET A 428 6.64 8.94 6.02
N TYR A 429 7.29 7.78 6.18
CA TYR A 429 6.64 6.49 6.04
C TYR A 429 6.41 5.85 7.41
N ALA A 430 5.18 5.41 7.66
CA ALA A 430 4.90 4.46 8.73
C ALA A 430 5.32 3.06 8.26
N CYS A 431 6.27 2.46 8.98
CA CYS A 431 6.82 1.15 8.67
C CYS A 431 6.31 0.13 9.71
N LEU A 432 5.01 -0.13 9.71
CA LEU A 432 4.38 -1.06 10.64
C LEU A 432 4.69 -2.51 10.24
N PRO A 433 4.68 -3.48 11.18
CA PRO A 433 5.01 -4.88 10.89
C PRO A 433 4.22 -5.50 9.73
N HIS A 434 2.96 -5.07 9.57
CA HIS A 434 2.02 -5.61 8.58
C HIS A 434 1.79 -4.67 7.39
N LEU A 435 2.35 -3.45 7.43
CA LEU A 435 2.04 -2.42 6.46
C LEU A 435 3.13 -1.34 6.42
N ARG A 436 3.62 -1.05 5.21
CA ARG A 436 4.32 0.20 4.92
C ARG A 436 3.35 1.14 4.21
N THR A 437 3.21 2.37 4.72
CA THR A 437 2.34 3.40 4.13
C THR A 437 2.88 4.80 4.44
N ASP A 438 2.29 5.82 3.80
CA ASP A 438 2.66 7.20 4.03
C ASP A 438 2.10 7.64 5.39
N ALA A 439 2.72 8.63 6.01
CA ALA A 439 2.30 9.11 7.32
C ALA A 439 2.64 10.58 7.53
N ILE A 440 1.80 11.26 8.30
CA ILE A 440 2.15 12.55 8.89
C ILE A 440 2.84 12.30 10.22
N SER A 441 4.09 12.76 10.31
CA SER A 441 4.88 12.85 11.52
C SER A 441 4.56 14.16 12.22
N LEU A 442 4.17 14.10 13.49
CA LEU A 442 3.96 15.25 14.36
C LEU A 442 4.93 15.18 15.54
N HIS A 443 5.85 16.14 15.62
CA HIS A 443 6.67 16.35 16.81
C HIS A 443 6.00 17.40 17.67
N ILE A 444 5.49 16.97 18.82
CA ILE A 444 4.76 17.81 19.76
C ILE A 444 5.71 18.11 20.92
N ARG A 445 6.00 19.41 21.11
CA ARG A 445 6.82 19.91 22.21
C ARG A 445 5.98 20.78 23.11
N GLN A 446 6.02 20.50 24.41
CA GLN A 446 5.65 21.44 25.46
C GLN A 446 6.88 21.69 26.30
N TYR A 447 7.08 22.94 26.70
CA TYR A 447 8.26 23.37 27.45
C TYR A 447 7.88 23.75 28.90
N GLY A 448 8.88 23.92 29.76
CA GLY A 448 8.68 24.28 31.16
C GLY A 448 8.38 23.09 32.08
N GLU A 449 7.66 23.35 33.18
CA GLU A 449 7.44 22.39 34.28
C GLU A 449 6.71 21.10 33.81
N HIS A 450 5.80 21.24 32.85
CA HIS A 450 5.05 20.13 32.27
C HIS A 450 5.58 19.71 30.91
N ALA A 451 6.91 19.74 30.72
CA ALA A 451 7.52 19.41 29.43
C ALA A 451 7.07 18.04 28.90
N ILE A 452 6.77 18.00 27.60
CA ILE A 452 6.49 16.79 26.82
C ILE A 452 7.26 16.85 25.50
N ASN A 453 7.72 15.69 25.07
CA ASN A 453 8.42 15.46 23.82
C ASN A 453 7.85 14.18 23.23
N LEU A 454 6.80 14.39 22.45
CA LEU A 454 5.94 13.34 21.94
C LEU A 454 6.06 13.31 20.43
N HIS A 455 6.22 12.11 19.88
CA HIS A 455 6.13 11.86 18.46
C HIS A 455 4.81 11.14 18.18
N ALA A 456 3.91 11.81 17.46
CA ALA A 456 2.68 11.22 16.97
C ALA A 456 2.83 10.93 15.48
N VAL A 457 2.42 9.74 15.06
CA VAL A 457 2.44 9.31 13.66
C VAL A 457 1.03 8.97 13.24
N VAL A 458 0.60 9.55 12.12
CA VAL A 458 -0.73 9.37 11.55
C VAL A 458 -0.59 8.72 10.18
N PRO A 459 -0.68 7.37 10.09
CA PRO A 459 -0.57 6.69 8.82
C PRO A 459 -1.77 6.98 7.93
N TYR A 460 -1.55 7.02 6.62
CA TYR A 460 -2.61 7.21 5.65
C TYR A 460 -2.23 6.61 4.30
N PHE A 461 -3.23 6.16 3.54
CA PHE A 461 -3.03 5.85 2.12
C PHE A 461 -3.16 7.13 1.29
N PRO A 462 -2.18 7.47 0.43
CA PRO A 462 -2.31 8.60 -0.46
C PRO A 462 -3.37 8.33 -1.53
N VAL A 463 -3.80 9.40 -2.21
CA VAL A 463 -4.82 9.32 -3.29
C VAL A 463 -4.37 8.42 -4.44
N PHE A 464 -3.06 8.20 -4.58
CA PHE A 464 -2.45 7.33 -5.58
C PHE A 464 -2.43 5.85 -5.20
N ASP A 465 -2.61 5.51 -3.92
CA ASP A 465 -2.73 4.12 -3.49
C ASP A 465 -4.01 3.49 -4.07
N TYR A 466 -3.93 2.24 -4.48
CA TYR A 466 -5.08 1.55 -5.06
C TYR A 466 -6.24 1.42 -4.06
N ARG A 467 -5.97 1.39 -2.75
CA ARG A 467 -7.00 1.36 -1.70
C ARG A 467 -7.76 2.69 -1.54
N GLY A 468 -7.31 3.73 -2.23
CA GLY A 468 -7.85 5.08 -2.14
C GLY A 468 -7.42 5.81 -0.87
N PHE A 469 -7.71 7.11 -0.80
CA PHE A 469 -7.30 7.95 0.31
C PHE A 469 -8.04 7.57 1.61
N GLN A 470 -7.28 7.16 2.63
CA GLN A 470 -7.79 6.76 3.94
C GLN A 470 -6.81 7.18 5.02
N ILE A 471 -7.30 7.73 6.11
CA ILE A 471 -6.50 8.06 7.30
C ILE A 471 -6.68 6.93 8.31
N LEU A 472 -5.58 6.34 8.76
CA LEU A 472 -5.56 5.21 9.67
C LEU A 472 -5.44 5.69 11.13
N GLN A 473 -5.58 4.74 12.05
CA GLN A 473 -5.48 4.98 13.49
C GLN A 473 -4.10 5.58 13.87
N PRO A 474 -4.03 6.78 14.47
CA PRO A 474 -2.76 7.35 14.92
C PRO A 474 -2.15 6.57 16.08
N TYR A 475 -0.83 6.67 16.21
CA TYR A 475 -0.08 6.14 17.34
C TYR A 475 0.99 7.11 17.83
N LEU A 476 1.41 6.94 19.07
CA LEU A 476 2.31 7.81 19.81
C LEU A 476 3.54 7.02 20.27
N SER A 477 4.66 7.73 20.38
CA SER A 477 5.85 7.27 21.09
C SER A 477 6.48 8.43 21.85
N ALA A 478 6.88 8.21 23.10
CA ALA A 478 7.68 9.18 23.84
C ALA A 478 9.11 9.21 23.28
N CYS A 479 9.69 10.39 23.12
CA CYS A 479 11.10 10.49 22.71
C CYS A 479 12.05 10.67 23.91
N ASP A 480 11.53 10.73 25.13
CA ASP A 480 12.32 10.69 26.36
C ASP A 480 11.57 10.03 27.51
N SER A 481 12.33 9.59 28.52
CA SER A 481 11.81 8.88 29.69
C SER A 481 10.84 9.71 30.53
N MET A 482 10.97 11.04 30.53
CA MET A 482 10.08 11.93 31.29
C MET A 482 8.69 11.97 30.66
N THR A 483 8.63 12.04 29.34
CA THR A 483 7.38 11.99 28.58
C THR A 483 6.73 10.60 28.70
N GLU A 484 7.54 9.54 28.66
CA GLU A 484 7.05 8.17 28.81
C GLU A 484 6.35 7.95 30.16
N GLN A 485 6.89 8.48 31.26
CA GLN A 485 6.25 8.42 32.58
C GLN A 485 4.90 9.14 32.63
N LYS A 486 4.70 10.15 31.78
CA LYS A 486 3.45 10.92 31.67
C LYS A 486 2.47 10.32 30.66
N MET A 487 2.86 9.28 29.91
CA MET A 487 2.07 8.73 28.81
C MET A 487 0.63 8.33 29.19
N PRO A 488 0.35 7.68 30.33
CA PRO A 488 -1.04 7.38 30.71
C PRO A 488 -1.92 8.63 30.81
N LEU A 489 -1.39 9.69 31.44
CA LEU A 489 -2.10 10.96 31.56
C LEU A 489 -2.22 11.68 30.21
N ILE A 490 -1.21 11.60 29.34
CA ILE A 490 -1.30 12.13 27.96
C ILE A 490 -2.45 11.43 27.21
N LEU A 491 -2.53 10.10 27.30
CA LEU A 491 -3.54 9.28 26.64
C LEU A 491 -4.96 9.59 27.12
N GLU A 492 -5.16 9.80 28.43
CA GLU A 492 -6.44 10.25 29.01
C GLU A 492 -6.90 11.62 28.48
N ASN A 493 -5.98 12.42 27.93
CA ASN A 493 -6.22 13.78 27.42
C ASN A 493 -6.21 13.87 25.88
N MET A 494 -6.10 12.73 25.18
CA MET A 494 -6.06 12.71 23.71
C MET A 494 -7.32 13.22 23.02
N GLN A 495 -8.44 13.39 23.75
CA GLN A 495 -9.62 14.08 23.22
C GLN A 495 -9.28 15.49 22.72
N ALA A 496 -8.33 16.20 23.37
CA ALA A 496 -7.86 17.52 22.92
C ALA A 496 -7.33 17.48 21.48
N PHE A 497 -6.58 16.43 21.13
CA PHE A 497 -6.04 16.23 19.77
C PHE A 497 -7.16 16.06 18.74
N PHE A 498 -8.14 15.21 19.00
CA PHE A 498 -9.27 15.03 18.07
C PHE A 498 -10.15 16.29 17.98
N ASP A 499 -10.33 17.00 19.09
CA ASP A 499 -11.02 18.29 19.11
C ASP A 499 -10.29 19.35 18.29
N GLY A 500 -8.96 19.35 18.29
CA GLY A 500 -8.13 20.21 17.44
C GLY A 500 -8.44 20.02 15.96
N ILE A 501 -8.52 18.76 15.52
CA ILE A 501 -8.87 18.41 14.14
C ILE A 501 -10.29 18.89 13.82
N ASN A 502 -11.25 18.58 14.69
CA ASN A 502 -12.65 19.01 14.52
C ASN A 502 -12.79 20.53 14.50
N THR A 503 -11.99 21.25 15.30
CA THR A 503 -11.97 22.72 15.34
C THR A 503 -11.50 23.30 14.02
N PHE A 504 -10.46 22.71 13.41
CA PHE A 504 -10.00 23.10 12.08
C PHE A 504 -11.07 22.84 11.00
N GLU A 505 -11.76 21.70 11.06
CA GLU A 505 -12.77 21.33 10.05
C GLU A 505 -14.14 21.98 10.26
N MET A 506 -14.44 22.50 11.45
CA MET A 506 -15.72 23.12 11.79
C MET A 506 -16.19 24.19 10.78
N PRO A 507 -15.36 25.15 10.34
CA PRO A 507 -15.77 26.15 9.35
C PRO A 507 -15.87 25.61 7.91
N LEU A 508 -15.44 24.38 7.64
CA LEU A 508 -15.44 23.81 6.28
C LEU A 508 -16.81 23.20 5.92
N PRO A 509 -17.23 23.28 4.64
CA PRO A 509 -18.35 22.50 4.11
C PRO A 509 -18.13 21.00 4.31
N THR A 510 -19.22 20.22 4.47
CA THR A 510 -19.17 18.77 4.75
C THR A 510 -18.30 18.01 3.75
N GLU A 511 -18.40 18.33 2.46
CA GLU A 511 -17.62 17.72 1.38
C GLU A 511 -16.12 18.04 1.42
N ARG A 512 -15.70 19.01 2.24
CA ARG A 512 -14.30 19.39 2.44
C ARG A 512 -13.74 18.95 3.80
N LYS A 513 -14.50 18.23 4.61
CA LYS A 513 -14.03 17.68 5.90
C LYS A 513 -13.27 16.37 5.67
N VAL A 514 -11.98 16.49 5.37
CA VAL A 514 -11.11 15.38 4.99
C VAL A 514 -11.03 14.31 6.10
N TRP A 515 -10.78 14.71 7.34
CA TRP A 515 -10.74 13.79 8.47
C TRP A 515 -12.07 13.08 8.66
N ALA A 516 -13.18 13.82 8.74
CA ALA A 516 -14.50 13.23 8.92
C ALA A 516 -14.89 12.23 7.81
N ALA A 517 -14.49 12.49 6.56
CA ALA A 517 -14.79 11.62 5.43
C ALA A 517 -13.88 10.38 5.36
N HIS A 518 -12.59 10.53 5.71
CA HIS A 518 -11.54 9.55 5.39
C HIS A 518 -10.90 8.85 6.58
N TYR A 519 -11.20 9.26 7.82
CA TYR A 519 -10.70 8.56 9.00
C TYR A 519 -11.37 7.18 9.16
N LYS A 520 -10.56 6.11 9.02
CA LYS A 520 -10.98 4.70 9.07
C LYS A 520 -10.06 3.92 10.04
N PRO A 521 -10.15 4.17 11.36
CA PRO A 521 -9.24 3.56 12.34
C PRO A 521 -9.28 2.02 12.36
N ALA A 522 -10.42 1.42 11.99
CA ALA A 522 -10.62 -0.02 11.97
C ALA A 522 -10.24 -0.71 10.64
N ALA A 523 -9.88 0.04 9.58
CA ALA A 523 -9.64 -0.55 8.25
C ALA A 523 -8.37 -1.42 8.21
N HIS A 524 -7.33 -1.02 8.96
CA HIS A 524 -6.06 -1.73 9.07
C HIS A 524 -5.65 -1.78 10.55
N PRO A 525 -6.21 -2.74 11.32
CA PRO A 525 -5.99 -2.79 12.75
C PRO A 525 -4.53 -3.10 13.07
N TYR A 526 -4.04 -2.45 14.12
CA TYR A 526 -2.72 -2.72 14.66
C TYR A 526 -2.66 -4.14 15.25
N PRO A 527 -1.49 -4.80 15.19
CA PRO A 527 -1.31 -6.07 15.89
C PRO A 527 -1.53 -5.93 17.40
N GLN A 528 -1.99 -7.01 18.04
CA GLN A 528 -2.42 -7.04 19.44
C GLN A 528 -1.36 -6.56 20.47
N ASN A 529 -0.06 -6.63 20.14
CA ASN A 529 1.03 -6.27 21.06
C ASN A 529 1.43 -4.79 21.03
N PHE A 530 0.76 -3.97 20.22
CA PHE A 530 0.82 -2.52 20.41
C PHE A 530 0.10 -2.19 21.71
N SER A 531 0.61 -1.24 22.50
CA SER A 531 0.01 -0.92 23.80
C SER A 531 -1.41 -0.41 23.58
N GLN A 532 -2.36 -1.31 23.78
CA GLN A 532 -3.78 -1.02 23.89
C GLN A 532 -4.00 -0.67 25.36
N ASN A 533 -4.16 0.62 25.64
CA ASN A 533 -4.66 1.05 26.94
C ASN A 533 -6.17 0.85 26.98
#